data_AF-A0A962P369-F1
#
_entry.id   AF-A0A962P369-F1
#
_cell.length_a   1.000
_cell.length_b   1.000
_cell.length_c   1.000
_cell.angle_alpha   90.00
_cell.angle_beta   90.00
_cell.angle_gamma   90.00
#
_symmetry.space_group_name_H-M   'P 1'
#
loop_
_entity.id
_entity.type
_entity.pdbx_description
1 polymer ?
#
loop_
_entity_poly.entity_id
_entity_poly.type
_entity_poly.pdbx_seq_one_letter_code
_entity_poly.pdbx_strand_id
1 'polypeptide(L)'
;LIPFVRTGWADPKTALGEYDLVIGSDLLYEDQHIHLLVAFIAQHCKAHCDVILVDPGRGRHTKFSRKMMALGFTMELTRSGDRAYLDKPFKGVILRYTR
;
A
#
# COMPACT_ATOMS: atom_id res chain seq x y z
N LEU A 1 15.36 -8.98 -18.63
CA LEU A 1 15.57 -7.80 -17.78
C LEU A 1 14.21 -7.41 -17.21
N ILE A 2 14.06 -7.28 -15.90
CA ILE A 2 12.80 -6.78 -15.29
C ILE A 2 12.90 -5.24 -15.28
N PRO A 3 11.96 -4.51 -15.92
CA PRO A 3 11.97 -3.05 -15.86
C PRO A 3 11.82 -2.57 -14.42
N PHE A 4 12.64 -1.60 -14.00
CA PHE A 4 12.52 -0.97 -12.70
C PHE A 4 12.84 0.52 -12.79
N VAL A 5 12.25 1.29 -11.87
CA VAL A 5 12.50 2.73 -11.69
C VAL A 5 12.88 2.96 -10.23
N ARG A 6 13.88 3.81 -9.98
CA ARG A 6 14.23 4.25 -8.63
C ARG A 6 13.61 5.62 -8.38
N THR A 7 12.84 5.74 -7.32
CA THR A 7 12.19 6.98 -6.90
C THR A 7 11.98 6.96 -5.39
N GLY A 8 12.08 8.11 -4.74
CA GLY A 8 11.70 8.32 -3.34
C GLY A 8 10.23 8.70 -3.22
N TRP A 9 9.64 8.50 -2.04
CA TRP A 9 8.25 8.88 -1.77
C TRP A 9 8.01 10.40 -1.72
N ALA A 10 9.08 11.18 -1.52
CA ALA A 10 9.02 12.64 -1.46
C ALA A 10 9.31 13.31 -2.83
N ASP A 11 9.59 12.53 -3.86
CA ASP A 11 9.98 13.09 -5.16
C ASP A 11 8.77 13.70 -5.88
N PRO A 12 8.77 15.01 -6.18
CA PRO A 12 7.61 15.68 -6.77
C PRO A 12 7.38 15.32 -8.25
N LYS A 13 8.39 14.79 -8.94
CA LYS A 13 8.29 14.25 -10.30
C LYS A 13 9.05 12.93 -10.35
N THR A 14 8.36 11.88 -10.78
CA THR A 14 8.96 10.57 -11.00
C THR A 14 8.77 10.18 -12.46
N ALA A 15 9.64 9.32 -12.99
CA ALA A 15 9.42 8.71 -14.31
C ALA A 15 8.32 7.63 -14.28
N LEU A 16 7.75 7.37 -13.10
CA LEU A 16 6.69 6.40 -12.87
C LEU A 16 5.35 7.03 -13.27
N GLY A 17 4.56 6.31 -14.07
CA GLY A 17 3.23 6.76 -14.48
C GLY A 17 2.15 6.53 -13.42
N GLU A 18 0.90 6.59 -13.86
CA GLU A 18 -0.26 6.18 -13.07
C GLU A 18 -0.69 4.75 -13.40
N TYR A 19 -1.14 4.02 -12.39
CA TYR A 19 -1.55 2.63 -12.49
C TYR A 19 -2.97 2.44 -11.95
N ASP A 20 -3.62 1.40 -12.44
CA ASP A 20 -4.90 0.88 -11.92
C ASP A 20 -4.68 -0.17 -10.82
N LEU A 21 -3.44 -0.66 -10.64
CA LEU A 21 -3.07 -1.58 -9.58
C LEU A 21 -1.70 -1.21 -9.00
N VAL A 22 -1.67 -0.97 -7.70
CA VAL A 22 -0.44 -0.73 -6.92
C VAL A 22 -0.33 -1.80 -5.83
N ILE A 23 0.80 -2.51 -5.77
CA ILE A 23 1.03 -3.56 -4.78
C ILE A 23 2.27 -3.20 -3.95
N GLY A 24 2.14 -3.26 -2.63
CA GLY A 24 3.22 -3.00 -1.68
C GLY A 24 3.27 -4.04 -0.57
N SER A 25 4.46 -4.40 -0.12
CA SER A 25 4.67 -5.35 0.98
C SER A 25 5.61 -4.74 2.01
N ASP A 26 5.22 -4.79 3.29
CA ASP A 26 5.98 -4.27 4.44
C ASP A 26 6.48 -2.84 4.18
N LEU A 27 5.57 -1.86 4.12
CA LEU A 27 5.90 -0.44 3.87
C LEU A 27 5.64 0.47 5.08
N LEU A 28 4.88 -0.01 6.08
CA LEU A 28 4.34 0.82 7.17
C LEU A 28 5.27 0.82 8.40
N TYR A 29 6.49 1.32 8.24
CA TYR A 29 7.51 1.31 9.30
C TYR A 29 7.49 2.53 10.20
N GLU A 30 7.43 3.72 9.60
CA GLU A 30 7.63 4.98 10.31
C GLU A 30 6.44 5.91 10.15
N ASP A 31 5.97 6.43 11.27
CA ASP A 31 4.81 7.32 11.35
C ASP A 31 4.99 8.59 10.52
N GLN A 32 6.23 9.07 10.43
CA GLN A 32 6.60 10.22 9.63
C GLN A 32 6.49 9.91 8.15
N HIS A 33 6.73 8.69 7.69
CA HIS A 33 6.67 8.38 6.26
C HIS A 33 5.25 8.09 5.74
N ILE A 34 4.27 7.88 6.62
CA ILE A 34 2.89 7.60 6.21
C ILE A 34 2.33 8.68 5.28
N HIS A 35 2.60 9.96 5.54
CA HIS A 35 2.10 11.03 4.67
C HIS A 35 2.78 11.03 3.29
N LEU A 36 4.09 10.76 3.23
CA LEU A 36 4.84 10.64 1.99
C LEU A 36 4.33 9.45 1.17
N LEU A 37 4.16 8.29 1.80
CA LEU A 37 3.67 7.09 1.12
C LEU A 37 2.25 7.28 0.56
N VAL A 38 1.36 7.92 1.33
CA VAL A 38 0.01 8.22 0.84
C VAL A 38 0.06 9.16 -0.36
N ALA A 39 0.84 10.23 -0.30
CA ALA A 39 0.99 11.17 -1.41
C ALA A 39 1.60 10.50 -2.65
N PHE A 40 2.61 9.65 -2.45
CA PHE A 40 3.26 8.88 -3.49
C PHE A 40 2.28 7.92 -4.18
N ILE A 41 1.51 7.15 -3.41
CA ILE A 41 0.48 6.26 -3.97
C ILE A 41 -0.56 7.09 -4.74
N ALA A 42 -1.04 8.20 -4.16
CA ALA A 42 -2.03 9.06 -4.81
C ALA A 42 -1.56 9.62 -6.16
N GLN A 43 -0.28 10.02 -6.23
CA GLN A 43 0.36 10.50 -7.47
C GLN A 43 0.43 9.42 -8.55
N HIS A 44 0.49 8.14 -8.17
CA HIS A 44 0.67 7.01 -9.06
C HIS A 44 -0.58 6.15 -9.23
N CYS A 45 -1.74 6.63 -8.77
CA CYS A 45 -3.02 5.96 -8.94
C CYS A 45 -3.87 6.71 -9.96
N LYS A 46 -4.42 5.97 -10.94
CA LYS A 46 -5.49 6.48 -11.80
C LYS A 46 -6.74 6.83 -10.99
N ALA A 47 -7.73 7.43 -11.66
CA ALA A 47 -9.05 7.67 -11.07
C ALA A 47 -9.67 6.39 -10.50
N HIS A 48 -9.63 5.31 -11.28
CA HIS A 48 -9.99 3.95 -10.88
C HIS A 48 -8.74 3.15 -10.56
N CYS A 49 -8.52 2.80 -9.30
CA CYS A 49 -7.31 2.11 -8.87
C CYS A 49 -7.53 1.25 -7.63
N ASP A 50 -6.92 0.06 -7.65
CA ASP A 50 -6.74 -0.84 -6.52
C ASP A 50 -5.33 -0.70 -5.92
N VAL A 51 -5.24 -0.49 -4.61
CA VAL A 51 -3.98 -0.49 -3.87
C VAL A 51 -4.02 -1.66 -2.88
N ILE A 52 -3.08 -2.60 -3.01
CA ILE A 52 -2.97 -3.77 -2.14
C ILE A 52 -1.71 -3.66 -1.31
N LEU A 53 -1.85 -3.54 0.01
CA LEU A 53 -0.74 -3.51 0.95
C LEU A 53 -0.75 -4.74 1.86
N VAL A 54 0.39 -5.40 1.98
CA VAL A 54 0.58 -6.47 2.96
C VAL A 54 1.33 -5.92 4.17
N ASP A 55 0.67 -5.90 5.34
CA ASP A 55 1.24 -5.48 6.63
C ASP A 55 1.45 -6.71 7.52
N PRO A 56 2.68 -6.98 8.02
CA PRO A 56 2.93 -8.10 8.94
C PRO A 56 2.28 -7.93 10.33
N GLY A 57 1.53 -6.85 10.57
CA GLY A 57 0.71 -6.67 11.76
C GLY A 57 1.30 -5.70 12.77
N ARG A 58 1.98 -4.63 12.29
CA ARG A 58 2.71 -3.69 13.17
C ARG A 58 1.85 -2.54 13.70
N GLY A 59 0.53 -2.57 13.50
CA GLY A 59 -0.43 -1.62 14.08
C GLY A 59 -0.44 -0.22 13.47
N ARG A 60 0.30 0.04 12.39
CA ARG A 60 0.40 1.37 11.75
C ARG A 60 -0.60 1.58 10.60
N HIS A 61 -1.28 0.53 10.15
CA HIS A 61 -2.23 0.61 9.05
C HIS A 61 -3.42 1.52 9.35
N THR A 62 -3.89 1.65 10.60
CA THR A 62 -5.03 2.51 10.94
C THR A 62 -4.82 3.97 10.53
N LYS A 63 -3.62 4.53 10.80
CA LYS A 63 -3.29 5.92 10.46
C LYS A 63 -3.14 6.12 8.95
N PHE A 64 -2.55 5.13 8.28
CA PHE A 64 -2.44 5.10 6.82
C PHE A 64 -3.82 5.03 6.15
N SER A 65 -4.67 4.10 6.57
CA SER A 65 -6.03 3.90 6.04
C SER A 65 -6.89 5.14 6.16
N ARG A 66 -6.84 5.85 7.31
CA ARG A 66 -7.57 7.13 7.47
C ARG A 66 -7.18 8.16 6.40
N LYS A 67 -5.90 8.22 6.02
CA LYS A 67 -5.44 9.15 4.99
C LYS A 67 -5.82 8.70 3.59
N MET A 68 -5.76 7.40 3.29
CA MET A 68 -6.26 6.86 2.02
C MET A 68 -7.76 7.13 1.85
N MET A 69 -8.55 6.94 2.91
CA MET A 69 -9.98 7.25 2.90
C MET A 69 -10.27 8.74 2.64
N ALA A 70 -9.43 9.63 3.16
CA ALA A 70 -9.54 11.07 2.87
C ALA A 70 -9.26 11.41 1.39
N LEU A 71 -8.62 10.51 0.64
CA LEU A 71 -8.40 10.62 -0.81
C LEU A 71 -9.48 9.91 -1.65
N GLY A 72 -10.58 9.49 -1.02
CA GLY A 72 -11.72 8.85 -1.67
C GLY A 72 -11.62 7.33 -1.82
N PHE A 73 -10.61 6.69 -1.24
CA PHE A 73 -10.53 5.23 -1.26
C PHE A 73 -11.45 4.58 -0.21
N THR A 74 -12.07 3.48 -0.57
CA THR A 74 -12.66 2.53 0.38
C THR A 74 -11.60 1.53 0.84
N MET A 75 -11.80 0.83 1.96
CA MET A 75 -10.83 -0.13 2.49
C MET A 75 -11.51 -1.47 2.84
N GLU A 76 -10.86 -2.56 2.44
CA GLU A 76 -11.12 -3.92 2.89
C GLU A 76 -9.87 -4.48 3.59
N LEU A 77 -10.07 -5.17 4.72
CA LEU A 77 -9.00 -5.83 5.45
C LEU A 77 -9.25 -7.34 5.46
N THR A 78 -8.32 -8.09 4.89
CA THR A 78 -8.32 -9.56 4.93
C THR A 78 -7.20 -10.04 5.84
N ARG A 79 -7.54 -10.81 6.88
CA ARG A 79 -6.54 -11.53 7.67
C ARG A 79 -6.04 -12.70 6.85
N SER A 80 -4.72 -12.85 6.77
CA SER A 80 -4.16 -14.04 6.15
C SER A 80 -4.37 -15.21 7.09
N GLY A 81 -5.30 -16.09 6.77
CA GLY A 81 -5.52 -17.32 7.54
C GLY A 81 -4.39 -18.32 7.34
N ASP A 82 -4.56 -19.52 7.93
CA ASP A 82 -3.69 -20.66 7.67
C ASP A 82 -3.78 -21.04 6.19
N ARG A 83 -2.75 -20.69 5.43
CA ARG A 83 -2.63 -21.11 4.04
C ARG A 83 -1.78 -22.37 4.00
N ALA A 84 -2.29 -23.40 3.35
CA ALA A 84 -1.65 -24.72 3.27
C ALA A 84 -0.23 -24.70 2.69
N TYR A 85 0.16 -23.62 1.99
CA TYR A 85 1.50 -23.45 1.44
C TYR A 85 2.51 -22.78 2.40
N LEU A 86 2.07 -22.31 3.58
CA LEU A 86 2.94 -21.67 4.56
C LEU A 86 3.30 -22.67 5.67
N ASP A 87 4.60 -22.83 5.94
CA ASP A 87 5.09 -23.64 7.06
C ASP A 87 4.65 -23.08 8.43
N LYS A 88 4.36 -21.78 8.50
CA LYS A 88 3.88 -21.09 9.70
C LYS A 88 2.73 -20.14 9.36
N PRO A 89 1.74 -19.97 10.26
CA PRO A 89 0.65 -19.01 10.07
C PRO A 89 1.19 -17.59 9.84
N PHE A 90 0.76 -16.93 8.75
CA PHE A 90 1.08 -15.51 8.55
C PHE A 90 0.10 -14.66 9.35
N LYS A 91 0.56 -14.09 10.46
CA LYS A 91 -0.26 -13.27 11.37
C LYS A 91 -0.61 -11.88 10.86
N GLY A 92 -0.12 -11.52 9.67
CA GLY A 92 -0.35 -10.21 9.06
C GLY A 92 -1.72 -10.07 8.40
N VAL A 93 -1.91 -8.91 7.79
CA VAL A 93 -3.14 -8.51 7.11
C VAL A 93 -2.85 -8.04 5.69
N ILE A 94 -3.81 -8.27 4.81
CA ILE A 94 -3.86 -7.71 3.47
C ILE A 94 -4.88 -6.58 3.52
N LEU A 95 -4.45 -5.38 3.16
CA LEU A 95 -5.27 -4.19 3.07
C LEU A 95 -5.50 -3.92 1.59
N ARG A 96 -6.75 -3.89 1.15
CA ARG A 96 -7.12 -3.47 -0.19
C ARG A 96 -7.81 -2.12 -0.11
N TYR A 97 -7.37 -1.17 -0.92
CA TYR A 97 -8.00 0.13 -1.08
C TYR A 97 -8.49 0.29 -2.50
N THR A 98 -9.74 0.68 -2.69
CA THR A 98 -10.35 0.81 -4.02
C THR A 98 -10.98 2.19 -4.18
N ARG A 99 -10.73 2.82 -5.33
CA ARG A 99 -11.35 4.07 -5.78
C ARG A 99 -11.81 3.93 -7.23
#